data_AF-A0A1V1PEI4-F1
#
_entry.id   AF-A0A1V1PEI4-F1
#
_cell.length_a   1.000
_cell.length_b   1.000
_cell.length_c   1.000
_cell.angle_alpha   90.00
_cell.angle_beta   90.00
_cell.angle_gamma   90.00
#
_symmetry.space_group_name_H-M   'P 1'
#
loop_
_entity.id
_entity.type
_entity.pdbx_description
1 polymer ?
#
loop_
_entity_poly.entity_id
_entity_poly.type
_entity_poly.pdbx_seq_one_letter_code
_entity_poly.pdbx_strand_id
1 'polypeptide(L)'
;MAILVVAADDGVMPQTLGHIHILDFLGVKDGLIVLSKIDRADEDILYLAELEIREVLEGTFLKNKPIIPFSAIDKSGLHEIKQCIAEKTKTIEAKDSSLPFRLWIDQIKSFAGFN
;
A
#
# COMPACT_ATOMS: atom_id res chain seq x y z
N MET A 1 -6.10 4.36 -4.53
CA MET A 1 -5.54 3.08 -4.08
C MET A 1 -4.44 3.35 -3.06
N ALA A 2 -4.19 2.45 -2.11
CA ALA A 2 -3.07 2.52 -1.17
C ALA A 2 -2.22 1.23 -1.19
N ILE A 3 -0.97 1.34 -0.74
CA ILE A 3 -0.09 0.19 -0.49
C ILE A 3 0.22 0.18 1.00
N LEU A 4 -0.24 -0.86 1.70
CA LEU A 4 0.10 -1.07 3.11
C LEU A 4 1.35 -1.92 3.18
N VAL A 5 2.39 -1.46 3.87
CA VAL A 5 3.63 -2.22 4.05
C VAL A 5 3.70 -2.68 5.50
N VAL A 6 3.89 -3.98 5.70
CA VAL A 6 4.05 -4.63 7.01
C VAL A 6 5.35 -5.41 6.95
N ALA A 7 6.18 -5.36 7.99
CA ALA A 7 7.43 -6.12 8.02
C ALA A 7 7.18 -7.51 8.61
N ALA A 8 7.77 -8.55 8.02
CA ALA A 8 7.57 -9.93 8.46
C ALA A 8 8.18 -10.21 9.84
N ASP A 9 9.26 -9.51 10.20
CA ASP A 9 9.94 -9.66 11.50
C ASP A 9 9.24 -8.92 12.65
N ASP A 10 8.53 -7.84 12.34
CA ASP A 10 7.81 -7.02 13.32
C ASP A 10 6.31 -7.33 13.38
N GLY A 11 5.70 -7.80 12.29
CA GLY A 11 4.25 -8.02 12.20
C GLY A 11 3.44 -6.72 12.22
N VAL A 12 2.18 -6.80 12.63
CA VAL A 12 1.29 -5.63 12.71
C VAL A 12 1.63 -4.74 13.90
N MET A 13 1.91 -3.47 13.64
CA MET A 13 2.22 -2.46 14.66
C MET A 13 1.05 -1.48 14.88
N PRO A 14 0.97 -0.75 16.01
CA PRO A 14 -0.04 0.28 16.25
C PRO A 14 -0.12 1.34 15.13
N GLN A 15 1.01 1.65 14.50
CA GLN A 15 1.07 2.56 13.35
C GLN A 15 0.35 1.99 12.11
N THR A 16 0.41 0.67 11.89
CA THR A 16 -0.30 -0.03 10.81
C THR A 16 -1.81 0.16 10.96
N LEU A 17 -2.33 -0.02 12.18
CA LEU A 17 -3.75 0.21 12.50
C LEU A 17 -4.15 1.67 12.27
N GLY A 18 -3.33 2.62 12.76
CA GLY A 18 -3.56 4.05 12.54
C GLY A 18 -3.66 4.41 11.06
N HIS A 19 -2.76 3.88 10.22
CA HIS A 19 -2.82 4.11 8.77
C HIS A 19 -4.07 3.52 8.12
N ILE A 20 -4.50 2.31 8.52
CA ILE A 20 -5.74 1.71 8.01
C ILE A 20 -6.94 2.62 8.29
N HIS A 21 -7.05 3.12 9.53
CA HIS A 21 -8.15 4.02 9.92
C HIS A 21 -8.12 5.35 9.14
N ILE A 22 -6.94 5.95 8.96
CA ILE A 22 -6.81 7.18 8.17
C ILE A 22 -7.20 6.95 6.71
N LEU A 23 -6.77 5.84 6.11
CA LEU A 23 -7.09 5.51 4.72
C LEU A 23 -8.59 5.25 4.52
N ASP A 24 -9.24 4.60 5.49
CA ASP A 24 -10.68 4.40 5.49
C ASP A 24 -11.43 5.73 5.63
N PHE A 25 -11.01 6.59 6.55
CA PHE A 25 -11.55 7.95 6.74
C PHE A 25 -11.41 8.81 5.47
N LEU A 26 -10.28 8.72 4.77
CA LEU A 26 -10.04 9.39 3.48
C LEU A 26 -10.82 8.77 2.31
N GLY A 27 -11.56 7.67 2.56
CA GLY A 27 -12.43 7.03 1.58
C GLY A 27 -11.67 6.19 0.55
N VAL A 28 -10.47 5.69 0.85
CA VAL A 28 -9.73 4.80 -0.04
C VAL A 28 -10.48 3.47 -0.16
N LYS A 29 -10.63 2.96 -1.40
CA LYS A 29 -11.46 1.76 -1.69
C LYS A 29 -10.69 0.56 -2.23
N ASP A 30 -9.44 0.74 -2.62
CA ASP A 30 -8.62 -0.35 -3.14
C ASP A 30 -7.17 -0.23 -2.68
N GLY A 31 -6.46 -1.35 -2.70
CA GLY A 31 -5.07 -1.44 -2.29
C GLY A 31 -4.48 -2.82 -2.45
N LEU A 32 -3.22 -2.93 -2.04
CA LEU A 32 -2.51 -4.19 -1.82
C LEU A 32 -1.66 -4.08 -0.56
N ILE A 33 -1.23 -5.22 -0.05
CA ILE A 33 -0.34 -5.34 1.10
C ILE A 33 0.99 -5.89 0.63
N VAL A 34 2.07 -5.31 1.13
CA VAL A 34 3.44 -5.78 0.93
C VAL A 34 3.95 -6.31 2.28
N LEU A 35 4.20 -7.61 2.34
CA LEU A 35 4.86 -8.25 3.46
C LEU A 35 6.37 -8.16 3.23
N SER A 36 6.99 -7.14 3.80
CA SER A 36 8.39 -6.76 3.58
C SER A 36 9.37 -7.49 4.51
N LYS A 37 10.67 -7.42 4.21
CA LYS A 37 11.76 -8.04 4.98
C LYS A 37 11.66 -9.57 5.08
N ILE A 38 11.17 -10.23 4.04
CA ILE A 38 11.04 -11.70 4.03
C ILE A 38 12.40 -12.42 4.12
N ASP A 39 13.50 -11.73 3.82
CA ASP A 39 14.87 -12.21 4.05
C ASP A 39 15.22 -12.44 5.53
N ARG A 40 14.40 -11.92 6.45
CA ARG A 40 14.60 -12.02 7.91
C ARG A 40 13.62 -12.97 8.59
N ALA A 41 12.73 -13.61 7.84
CA ALA A 41 11.67 -14.48 8.34
C ALA A 41 11.74 -15.85 7.65
N ASP A 42 11.47 -16.92 8.39
CA ASP A 42 11.26 -18.25 7.82
C ASP A 42 9.79 -18.44 7.39
N GLU A 43 9.47 -19.60 6.82
CA GLU A 43 8.13 -19.90 6.31
C GLU A 43 7.04 -19.84 7.39
N ASP A 44 7.36 -20.26 8.62
CA ASP A 44 6.42 -20.24 9.74
C ASP A 44 6.11 -18.80 10.18
N ILE A 45 7.15 -17.95 10.29
CA ILE A 45 6.99 -16.52 10.62
C ILE A 45 6.19 -15.82 9.52
N LEU A 46 6.48 -16.09 8.24
CA LEU A 46 5.75 -15.50 7.13
C LEU A 46 4.26 -15.89 7.15
N TYR A 47 3.96 -17.15 7.43
CA TYR A 47 2.59 -17.64 7.55
C TYR A 47 1.84 -16.98 8.71
N LEU A 48 2.48 -16.87 9.88
CA LEU A 48 1.89 -16.20 11.06
C LEU A 48 1.65 -14.71 10.80
N ALA A 49 2.61 -14.02 10.19
CA ALA A 49 2.48 -12.62 9.82
C ALA A 49 1.34 -12.41 8.80
N GLU A 50 1.20 -13.29 7.80
CA GLU A 50 0.08 -13.22 6.87
C GLU A 50 -1.26 -13.41 7.58
N LEU A 51 -1.36 -14.36 8.50
CA LEU A 51 -2.58 -14.62 9.26
C LEU A 51 -2.98 -13.42 10.13
N GLU A 52 -2.02 -12.86 10.86
CA GLU A 52 -2.22 -11.65 11.68
C GLU A 52 -2.70 -10.47 10.82
N ILE A 53 -2.05 -10.26 9.67
CA ILE A 53 -2.47 -9.22 8.71
C ILE A 53 -3.91 -9.47 8.27
N ARG A 54 -4.28 -10.70 7.90
CA ARG A 54 -5.65 -11.01 7.45
C ARG A 54 -6.68 -10.74 8.54
N GLU A 55 -6.39 -11.12 9.77
CA GLU A 55 -7.26 -10.86 10.92
C GLU A 55 -7.47 -9.35 11.14
N VAL A 56 -6.40 -8.57 11.11
CA VAL A 56 -6.46 -7.12 11.30
C VAL A 56 -7.22 -6.41 10.16
N LEU A 57 -7.13 -6.94 8.95
CA LEU A 57 -7.79 -6.37 7.79
C LEU A 57 -9.26 -6.77 7.65
N GLU A 58 -9.76 -7.68 8.48
CA GLU A 58 -11.18 -8.01 8.50
C GLU A 58 -12.04 -6.75 8.79
N GLY A 59 -13.11 -6.59 8.02
CA GLY A 59 -13.98 -5.41 8.10
C GLY A 59 -13.41 -4.12 7.48
N THR A 60 -12.20 -4.14 6.91
CA THR A 60 -11.58 -2.96 6.27
C THR A 60 -11.72 -2.98 4.74
N PHE A 61 -11.45 -1.86 4.07
CA PHE A 61 -11.38 -1.81 2.60
C PHE A 61 -10.26 -2.68 1.99
N LEU A 62 -9.30 -3.12 2.82
CA LEU A 62 -8.21 -4.01 2.44
C LEU A 62 -8.53 -5.49 2.67
N LYS A 63 -9.72 -5.84 3.15
CA LYS A 63 -10.17 -7.23 3.25
C LYS A 63 -10.02 -7.95 1.91
N ASN A 64 -9.46 -9.16 1.94
CA ASN A 64 -9.19 -10.01 0.78
C ASN A 64 -8.30 -9.40 -0.31
N LYS A 65 -7.62 -8.28 -0.05
CA LYS A 65 -6.65 -7.72 -1.00
C LYS A 65 -5.36 -8.57 -1.00
N PRO A 66 -4.61 -8.55 -2.11
CA PRO A 66 -3.41 -9.37 -2.23
C PRO A 66 -2.35 -8.95 -1.20
N ILE A 67 -1.74 -9.95 -0.57
CA ILE A 67 -0.56 -9.83 0.29
C ILE A 67 0.60 -10.39 -0.53
N ILE A 68 1.61 -9.54 -0.80
CA ILE A 68 2.74 -9.91 -1.66
C ILE A 68 4.02 -9.90 -0.80
N PRO A 69 4.67 -11.06 -0.62
CA PRO A 69 5.99 -11.17 0.01
C PRO A 69 7.04 -10.35 -0.76
N PHE A 70 7.92 -9.63 -0.05
CA PHE A 70 8.94 -8.78 -0.65
C PHE A 70 10.22 -8.68 0.18
N SER A 71 11.37 -8.80 -0.46
CA SER A 71 12.67 -8.42 0.12
C SER A 71 13.29 -7.27 -0.66
N ALA A 72 13.74 -6.24 0.06
CA ALA A 72 14.49 -5.13 -0.54
C ALA A 72 15.93 -5.51 -0.91
N ILE A 73 16.44 -6.62 -0.38
CA ILE A 73 17.82 -7.08 -0.57
C ILE A 73 17.98 -7.71 -1.96
N ASP A 74 17.15 -8.69 -2.28
CA ASP A 74 17.19 -9.42 -3.56
C ASP A 74 16.12 -8.96 -4.56
N LYS A 75 15.17 -8.11 -4.12
CA LYS A 75 14.04 -7.59 -4.92
C LYS A 75 13.02 -8.67 -5.31
N SER A 76 13.00 -9.80 -4.62
CA SER A 76 11.90 -10.78 -4.70
C SER A 76 10.56 -10.09 -4.46
N GLY A 77 9.52 -10.49 -5.19
CA GLY A 77 8.18 -9.89 -5.12
C GLY A 77 8.01 -8.56 -5.88
N LEU A 78 9.10 -7.92 -6.35
CA LEU A 78 9.00 -6.62 -7.04
C LEU A 78 8.19 -6.69 -8.33
N HIS A 79 8.30 -7.80 -9.07
CA HIS A 79 7.59 -7.96 -10.33
C HIS A 79 6.08 -8.07 -10.09
N GLU A 80 5.69 -8.90 -9.13
CA GLU A 80 4.33 -9.16 -8.68
C GLU A 80 3.68 -7.89 -8.14
N ILE A 81 4.41 -7.09 -7.35
CA ILE A 81 3.94 -5.78 -6.87
C ILE A 81 3.64 -4.86 -8.05
N LYS A 82 4.57 -4.72 -9.01
CA LYS A 82 4.37 -3.86 -10.18
C LYS A 82 3.20 -4.31 -11.04
N GLN A 83 3.06 -5.61 -11.25
CA GLN A 83 1.95 -6.17 -12.00
C GLN A 83 0.61 -5.89 -11.30
N CYS A 84 0.52 -6.15 -10.00
CA CYS A 84 -0.68 -5.89 -9.21
C CYS A 84 -1.07 -4.40 -9.25
N ILE A 85 -0.09 -3.49 -9.12
CA ILE A 85 -0.32 -2.05 -9.26
C ILE A 85 -0.86 -1.73 -10.67
N ALA A 86 -0.22 -2.24 -11.73
CA ALA A 86 -0.63 -1.99 -13.10
C ALA A 86 -2.01 -2.56 -13.46
N GLU A 87 -2.42 -3.66 -12.83
CA GLU A 87 -3.76 -4.22 -12.98
C GLU A 87 -4.81 -3.39 -12.26
N LYS A 88 -4.53 -3.00 -11.00
CA LYS A 88 -5.43 -2.17 -10.21
C LYS A 88 -5.61 -0.77 -10.77
N THR A 89 -4.60 -0.17 -11.37
CA THR A 89 -4.74 1.17 -11.98
C THR A 89 -5.69 1.19 -13.17
N LYS A 90 -5.93 0.05 -13.84
CA LYS A 90 -6.89 -0.04 -14.94
C LYS A 90 -8.35 0.09 -14.48
N THR A 91 -8.63 -0.21 -13.21
CA THR A 91 -9.99 -0.19 -12.64
C THR A 91 -10.26 1.06 -11.82
N ILE A 92 -9.26 1.92 -11.61
CA ILE A 92 -9.45 3.20 -10.91
C ILE A 92 -10.22 4.14 -11.84
N GLU A 93 -11.37 4.62 -11.39
CA GLU A 93 -12.16 5.60 -12.11
C GLU A 93 -11.34 6.88 -12.34
N ALA A 94 -11.32 7.33 -13.59
CA ALA A 94 -10.74 8.61 -13.93
C ALA A 94 -11.55 9.74 -13.30
N LYS A 95 -10.87 10.81 -12.88
CA LYS A 95 -11.52 11.99 -12.34
C LYS A 95 -12.45 12.59 -13.40
N ASP A 96 -13.69 12.91 -13.02
CA ASP A 96 -14.66 13.53 -13.90
C ASP A 96 -14.12 14.88 -14.41
N SER A 97 -13.88 14.95 -15.73
CA SER A 97 -13.34 16.12 -16.41
C SER A 97 -14.34 17.28 -16.51
N SER A 98 -15.61 17.06 -16.19
CA SER A 98 -16.64 18.12 -16.16
C SER A 98 -16.61 18.93 -14.85
N LEU A 99 -15.95 18.42 -13.80
CA LEU A 99 -15.84 19.10 -12.53
C LEU A 99 -14.82 20.26 -12.60
N PRO A 100 -15.00 21.33 -11.79
CA PRO A 100 -14.02 22.41 -11.71
C PRO A 100 -12.61 21.89 -11.43
N PHE A 101 -11.64 22.43 -12.16
CA PHE A 101 -10.23 22.09 -11.97
C PHE A 101 -9.80 22.40 -10.53
N ARG A 102 -9.16 21.41 -9.90
CA ARG A 102 -8.53 21.54 -8.57
C ARG A 102 -7.18 20.87 -8.60
N LEU A 103 -6.14 21.62 -8.26
CA LEU A 103 -4.76 21.15 -8.11
C LEU A 103 -4.31 21.38 -6.66
N TRP A 104 -3.79 20.33 -6.04
CA TRP A 104 -3.28 20.39 -4.68
C TRP A 104 -1.78 20.68 -4.76
N ILE A 105 -1.34 21.81 -4.23
CA ILE A 105 0.07 22.20 -4.23
C ILE A 105 0.76 21.45 -3.09
N ASP A 106 1.66 20.54 -3.42
CA ASP A 106 2.49 19.82 -2.44
C ASP A 106 3.75 20.63 -2.07
N GLN A 107 4.44 21.20 -3.06
CA GLN A 107 5.69 21.94 -2.86
C GLN A 107 5.78 23.15 -3.80
N ILE A 108 6.39 24.24 -3.32
CA ILE A 108 6.75 25.42 -4.11
C ILE A 108 8.28 25.51 -4.16
N LYS A 109 8.83 25.59 -5.38
CA LYS A 109 10.27 25.74 -5.62
C LYS A 109 10.49 26.83 -6.66
N SER A 110 11.45 27.71 -6.41
CA SER A 110 11.90 28.72 -7.36
C SER A 110 13.17 28.27 -8.05
N PHE A 111 13.22 28.42 -9.37
CA PHE A 111 14.41 28.16 -10.18
C PHE A 111 14.96 29.48 -10.70
N ALA A 112 16.28 29.68 -10.64
CA ALA A 112 16.90 30.87 -11.18
C ALA A 112 16.62 31.00 -12.69
N GLY A 113 16.16 32.17 -13.13
CA GLY A 113 15.85 32.45 -14.54
C GLY A 113 14.36 32.39 -14.92
N PHE A 114 13.47 32.08 -13.98
CA PHE A 114 12.03 32.19 -14.17
C PHE A 114 11.46 33.22 -13.19
N ASN A 115 11.42 34.48 -13.63
CA ASN A 115 10.67 35.59 -13.00
C ASN A 115 9.57 36.05 -13.94
#